data_AF-A0A0A1GWF8-F1
#
_entry.id   AF-A0A0A1GWF8-F1
#
_cell.length_a   1.000
_cell.length_b   1.000
_cell.length_c   1.000
_cell.angle_alpha   90.00
_cell.angle_beta   90.00
_cell.angle_gamma   90.00
#
_symmetry.space_group_name_H-M   'P 1'
#
loop_
_entity.id
_entity.type
_entity.pdbx_description
1 polymer ?
#
loop_
_entity_poly.entity_id
_entity_poly.type
_entity_poly.pdbx_seq_one_letter_code
_entity_poly.pdbx_strand_id
1 'polypeptide(L)'
;MTDEQAEDHGASLYVGSMKSDIYFCIYEKEAEQQHKFGTDYQTVGIKNRFEIRLKNDRAKIAIEDLLAYRDVERTAFGIITRYIRFVNRGKNKDRAKWPLNPIWTVFCGKGRQPLRLTLDPEPFDLRRTRAWIKKQVAPTLKVLLNIDGYNGNNSTMAIIKNTELKQKHQTILEQQTLGISEVGGDYFENDQGTE
;
A
#
# COMPACT_ATOMS: atom_id res chain seq x y z
N MET A 1 11.82 -9.87 45.61
CA MET A 1 11.41 -8.65 44.89
C MET A 1 10.15 -9.04 44.17
N THR A 2 9.03 -8.51 44.62
CA THR A 2 7.67 -8.82 44.16
C THR A 2 7.55 -8.56 42.66
N ASP A 3 7.19 -9.60 41.91
CA ASP A 3 6.66 -9.45 40.56
C ASP A 3 5.41 -8.59 40.66
N GLU A 4 5.55 -7.31 40.34
CA GLU A 4 4.43 -6.40 40.12
C GLU A 4 3.52 -7.03 39.08
N GLN A 5 2.25 -7.16 39.46
CA GLN A 5 1.15 -7.65 38.65
C GLN A 5 1.17 -6.93 37.30
N ALA A 6 1.63 -7.62 36.24
CA ALA A 6 1.34 -7.20 34.89
C ALA A 6 -0.19 -7.23 34.76
N GLU A 7 -0.82 -6.05 34.75
CA GLU A 7 -2.24 -5.93 34.49
C GLU A 7 -2.57 -6.69 33.20
N ASP A 8 -3.40 -7.73 33.34
CA ASP A 8 -3.77 -8.63 32.24
C ASP A 8 -4.76 -7.91 31.33
N HIS A 9 -4.25 -7.05 30.45
CA HIS A 9 -5.04 -6.23 29.53
C HIS A 9 -5.57 -6.98 28.29
N GLY A 10 -5.43 -8.30 28.26
CA GLY A 10 -5.77 -9.15 27.12
C GLY A 10 -4.81 -9.00 25.92
N ALA A 11 -4.76 -10.02 25.08
CA ALA A 11 -3.84 -10.06 23.94
C ALA A 11 -4.37 -9.31 22.70
N SER A 12 -3.47 -8.60 22.00
CA SER A 12 -3.75 -7.93 20.73
C SER A 12 -2.62 -8.12 19.71
N LEU A 13 -2.97 -8.36 18.44
CA LEU A 13 -2.08 -8.51 17.31
C LEU A 13 -2.50 -7.57 16.17
N TYR A 14 -1.57 -6.71 15.76
CA TYR A 14 -1.75 -5.79 14.64
C TYR A 14 -0.81 -6.16 13.49
N VAL A 15 -1.36 -6.28 12.28
CA VAL A 15 -0.58 -6.63 11.08
C VAL A 15 -0.79 -5.58 10.00
N GLY A 16 0.30 -4.94 9.58
CA GLY A 16 0.31 -3.81 8.65
C GLY A 16 0.34 -2.46 9.34
N SER A 17 0.36 -1.37 8.56
CA SER A 17 0.33 0.00 9.06
C SER A 17 -1.09 0.55 9.02
N MET A 18 -1.48 1.40 9.97
CA MET A 18 -2.76 2.13 9.86
C MET A 18 -2.84 3.03 8.61
N LYS A 19 -1.69 3.39 8.03
CA LYS A 19 -1.61 4.19 6.79
C LYS A 19 -1.72 3.33 5.52
N SER A 20 -1.56 2.00 5.60
CA SER A 20 -1.68 1.14 4.41
C SER A 20 -3.14 0.85 4.05
N ASP A 21 -3.36 0.46 2.79
CA ASP A 21 -4.68 0.11 2.26
C ASP A 21 -5.25 -1.22 2.80
N ILE A 22 -4.44 -1.97 3.55
CA ILE A 22 -4.88 -3.11 4.34
C ILE A 22 -4.28 -3.02 5.73
N TYR A 23 -5.06 -3.39 6.74
CA TYR A 23 -4.62 -3.49 8.12
C TYR A 23 -5.48 -4.52 8.85
N PHE A 24 -4.85 -5.39 9.63
CA PHE A 24 -5.54 -6.39 10.46
C PHE A 24 -5.38 -6.06 11.93
N CYS A 25 -6.45 -6.27 12.69
CA CYS A 25 -6.47 -6.19 14.15
C CYS A 25 -7.15 -7.44 14.70
N ILE A 26 -6.42 -8.19 15.53
CA ILE A 26 -6.90 -9.42 16.16
C ILE A 26 -6.73 -9.23 17.65
N TYR A 27 -7.82 -9.29 18.41
CA TYR A 27 -7.76 -9.01 19.84
C TYR A 27 -8.84 -9.74 20.63
N GLU A 28 -8.56 -9.91 21.92
CA GLU A 28 -9.50 -10.40 22.91
C GLU A 28 -10.55 -9.32 23.19
N LYS A 29 -11.71 -9.49 22.55
CA LYS A 29 -12.79 -8.50 22.58
C LYS A 29 -13.41 -8.39 23.97
N GLU A 30 -13.51 -9.51 24.68
CA GLU A 30 -14.05 -9.54 26.04
C GLU A 30 -13.19 -8.72 27.00
N ALA A 31 -11.86 -8.93 26.99
CA ALA A 31 -10.91 -8.14 27.78
C ALA A 31 -10.94 -6.64 27.40
N GLU A 32 -11.00 -6.33 26.11
CA GLU A 32 -11.11 -4.93 25.64
C GLU A 32 -12.41 -4.24 26.08
N GLN A 33 -13.53 -4.96 26.13
CA GLN A 33 -14.80 -4.42 26.63
C GLN A 33 -14.79 -4.26 28.16
N GLN A 34 -14.26 -5.25 28.89
CA GLN A 34 -14.11 -5.19 30.35
C GLN A 34 -13.25 -3.99 30.77
N HIS A 35 -12.14 -3.75 30.08
CA HIS A 35 -11.29 -2.59 30.36
C HIS A 35 -12.01 -1.25 30.08
N LYS A 36 -12.84 -1.18 29.03
CA LYS A 36 -13.55 0.05 28.65
C LYS A 36 -14.79 0.37 29.48
N PHE A 37 -15.55 -0.65 29.86
CA PHE A 37 -16.88 -0.49 30.46
C PHE A 37 -17.01 -1.11 31.86
N GLY A 38 -15.98 -1.81 32.34
CA GLY A 38 -16.00 -2.52 33.62
C GLY A 38 -16.65 -3.90 33.56
N THR A 39 -16.65 -4.60 34.70
CA THR A 39 -17.06 -6.00 34.84
C THR A 39 -18.58 -6.24 34.73
N ASP A 40 -19.39 -5.18 34.80
CA ASP A 40 -20.87 -5.24 34.75
C ASP A 40 -21.43 -5.12 33.31
N TYR A 41 -20.54 -5.04 32.31
CA TYR A 41 -20.96 -5.03 30.92
C TYR A 41 -21.49 -6.42 30.53
N GLN A 42 -22.72 -6.48 30.02
CA GLN A 42 -23.31 -7.72 29.49
C GLN A 42 -22.33 -8.35 28.50
N THR A 43 -21.73 -9.48 28.89
CA THR A 43 -20.79 -10.21 28.06
C THR A 43 -21.52 -10.70 26.83
N VAL A 44 -21.35 -9.97 25.73
CA VAL A 44 -21.61 -10.53 24.41
C VAL A 44 -20.71 -11.76 24.30
N GLY A 45 -21.24 -12.92 23.91
CA GLY A 45 -20.50 -14.19 23.85
C GLY A 45 -19.29 -14.22 22.87
N ILE A 46 -18.86 -13.06 22.37
CA ILE A 46 -17.75 -12.87 21.44
C ILE A 46 -16.47 -12.65 22.25
N LYS A 47 -15.64 -13.70 22.35
CA LYS A 47 -14.36 -13.64 23.06
C LYS A 47 -13.26 -12.97 22.26
N ASN A 48 -13.14 -13.30 20.97
CA ASN A 48 -12.10 -12.79 20.08
C ASN A 48 -12.71 -12.06 18.88
N ARG A 49 -12.06 -11.00 18.41
CA ARG A 49 -12.44 -10.29 17.18
C ARG A 49 -11.29 -10.23 16.19
N PHE A 50 -11.61 -10.53 14.93
CA PHE A 50 -10.75 -10.34 13.78
C PHE A 50 -11.33 -9.20 12.94
N GLU A 51 -10.62 -8.08 12.85
CA GLU A 51 -10.99 -6.92 12.03
C GLU A 51 -10.07 -6.81 10.81
N ILE A 52 -10.68 -6.65 9.64
CA ILE A 52 -10.00 -6.33 8.38
C ILE A 52 -10.37 -4.90 8.03
N ARG A 53 -9.38 -4.01 7.94
CA ARG A 53 -9.60 -2.63 7.54
C ARG A 53 -8.99 -2.41 6.16
N LEU A 54 -9.81 -1.94 5.23
CA LEU A 54 -9.44 -1.70 3.84
C LEU A 54 -9.63 -0.22 3.50
N LYS A 55 -8.78 0.30 2.59
CA LYS A 55 -8.89 1.66 2.05
C LYS A 55 -8.68 1.65 0.54
N ASN A 56 -9.08 2.75 -0.11
CA ASN A 56 -8.84 3.02 -1.54
C ASN A 56 -9.24 1.82 -2.42
N ASP A 57 -8.39 1.43 -3.36
CA ASP A 57 -8.68 0.39 -4.34
C ASP A 57 -8.91 -0.98 -3.70
N ARG A 58 -8.23 -1.28 -2.59
CA ARG A 58 -8.43 -2.56 -1.90
C ARG A 58 -9.83 -2.69 -1.30
N ALA A 59 -10.38 -1.58 -0.80
CA ALA A 59 -11.76 -1.53 -0.34
C ALA A 59 -12.74 -1.71 -1.50
N LYS A 60 -12.47 -1.05 -2.63
CA LYS A 60 -13.30 -1.17 -3.85
C LYS A 60 -13.39 -2.63 -4.32
N ILE A 61 -12.25 -3.32 -4.50
CA ILE A 61 -12.21 -4.71 -4.94
C ILE A 61 -12.94 -5.64 -3.97
N ALA A 62 -12.75 -5.46 -2.66
CA ALA A 62 -13.42 -6.28 -1.67
C ALA A 62 -14.95 -6.11 -1.70
N ILE A 63 -15.43 -4.88 -1.95
CA ILE A 63 -16.86 -4.63 -2.13
C ILE A 63 -17.37 -5.21 -3.45
N GLU A 64 -16.60 -5.12 -4.54
CA GLU A 64 -16.95 -5.76 -5.82
C GLU A 64 -17.12 -7.28 -5.67
N ASP A 65 -16.18 -7.96 -5.01
CA ASP A 65 -16.28 -9.40 -4.71
C ASP A 65 -17.51 -9.70 -3.84
N LEU A 66 -17.73 -8.91 -2.78
CA LEU A 66 -18.88 -9.06 -1.91
C LEU A 66 -20.21 -8.86 -2.64
N LEU A 67 -20.30 -7.89 -3.56
CA LEU A 67 -21.51 -7.63 -4.33
C LEU A 67 -21.76 -8.72 -5.37
N ALA A 68 -20.69 -9.27 -5.97
CA ALA A 68 -20.78 -10.33 -6.95
C ALA A 68 -21.26 -11.65 -6.34
N TYR A 69 -20.76 -12.02 -5.16
CA TYR A 69 -21.05 -13.31 -4.54
C TYR A 69 -22.07 -13.25 -3.41
N ARG A 70 -22.33 -12.06 -2.86
CA ARG A 70 -23.22 -11.84 -1.70
C ARG A 70 -22.86 -12.71 -0.49
N ASP A 71 -21.58 -13.05 -0.36
CA ASP A 71 -21.04 -13.91 0.68
C ASP A 71 -19.91 -13.19 1.43
N VAL A 72 -20.25 -12.73 2.63
CA VAL A 72 -19.33 -12.01 3.52
C VAL A 72 -18.22 -12.93 4.02
N GLU A 73 -18.53 -14.20 4.31
CA GLU A 73 -17.57 -15.17 4.83
C GLU A 73 -16.50 -15.44 3.77
N ARG A 74 -16.92 -15.75 2.54
CA ARG A 74 -16.03 -15.96 1.42
C ARG A 74 -15.11 -14.76 1.20
N THR A 75 -15.66 -13.56 1.17
CA THR A 75 -14.89 -12.33 0.93
C THR A 75 -13.86 -12.14 2.04
N ALA A 76 -14.30 -12.16 3.31
CA ALA A 76 -13.44 -11.91 4.46
C ALA A 76 -12.31 -12.95 4.57
N PHE A 77 -12.64 -14.23 4.46
CA PHE A 77 -11.63 -15.28 4.56
C PHE A 77 -10.74 -15.38 3.32
N GLY A 78 -11.25 -15.07 2.13
CA GLY A 78 -10.41 -14.92 0.94
C GLY A 78 -9.29 -13.89 1.17
N ILE A 79 -9.61 -12.77 1.83
CA ILE A 79 -8.63 -11.75 2.21
C ILE A 79 -7.67 -12.28 3.28
N ILE A 80 -8.18 -12.90 4.35
CA ILE A 80 -7.34 -13.45 5.43
C ILE A 80 -6.34 -14.47 4.88
N THR A 81 -6.78 -15.45 4.09
CA THR A 81 -5.94 -16.53 3.55
C THR A 81 -4.90 -16.00 2.57
N ARG A 82 -5.15 -14.86 1.92
CA ARG A 82 -4.17 -14.21 1.03
C ARG A 82 -3.03 -13.53 1.80
N TYR A 83 -3.34 -12.87 2.91
CA TYR A 83 -2.39 -11.96 3.57
C TYR A 83 -1.77 -12.51 4.86
N ILE A 84 -2.42 -13.46 5.55
CA ILE A 84 -1.95 -14.01 6.82
C ILE A 84 -1.87 -15.54 6.74
N ARG A 85 -0.71 -16.08 7.16
CA ARG A 85 -0.55 -17.51 7.40
C ARG A 85 0.14 -17.72 8.73
N PHE A 86 -0.49 -18.51 9.61
CA PHE A 86 0.20 -19.10 10.76
C PHE A 86 0.73 -20.46 10.35
N VAL A 87 2.03 -20.67 10.54
CA VAL A 87 2.76 -21.83 10.06
C VAL A 87 3.54 -22.49 11.19
N ASN A 88 3.70 -23.80 11.12
CA ASN A 88 4.59 -24.53 12.01
C ASN A 88 6.00 -24.55 11.42
N ARG A 89 7.00 -24.22 12.24
CA ARG A 89 8.40 -24.14 11.80
C ARG A 89 8.87 -25.49 11.26
N GLY A 90 9.19 -25.54 9.97
CA GLY A 90 9.80 -26.71 9.35
C GLY A 90 11.31 -26.75 9.61
N LYS A 91 11.85 -27.92 9.97
CA LYS A 91 13.31 -28.13 9.98
C LYS A 91 13.82 -28.18 8.54
N ASN A 92 14.90 -27.47 8.24
CA ASN A 92 15.60 -27.49 6.95
C ASN A 92 14.71 -27.20 5.71
N LYS A 93 13.71 -26.34 5.86
CA LYS A 93 12.85 -25.87 4.74
C LYS A 93 12.75 -24.36 4.73
N ASP A 94 12.66 -23.79 3.53
CA ASP A 94 12.34 -22.37 3.33
C ASP A 94 11.05 -22.00 4.06
N ARG A 95 11.00 -20.81 4.65
CA ARG A 95 9.82 -20.30 5.37
C ARG A 95 8.54 -20.36 4.54
N ALA A 96 8.63 -20.11 3.24
CA ALA A 96 7.50 -20.18 2.31
C ALA A 96 6.86 -21.58 2.25
N LYS A 97 7.66 -22.64 2.46
CA LYS A 97 7.27 -24.05 2.41
C LYS A 97 6.91 -24.64 3.78
N TRP A 98 6.86 -23.81 4.83
CA TRP A 98 6.43 -24.29 6.14
C TRP A 98 4.94 -24.67 6.12
N PRO A 99 4.58 -25.80 6.74
CA PRO A 99 3.19 -26.26 6.76
C PRO A 99 2.31 -25.30 7.56
N LEU A 100 1.06 -25.14 7.12
CA LEU A 100 0.07 -24.34 7.83
C LEU A 100 -0.21 -24.96 9.20
N ASN A 101 -0.41 -24.10 10.21
CA ASN A 101 -0.78 -24.56 11.53
C ASN A 101 -2.17 -25.25 11.48
N PRO A 102 -2.37 -26.42 12.12
CA PRO A 102 -3.65 -27.13 12.07
C PRO A 102 -4.83 -26.34 12.63
N ILE A 103 -4.65 -25.61 13.73
CA ILE A 103 -5.71 -24.77 14.33
C ILE A 103 -6.07 -23.64 13.37
N TRP A 104 -5.06 -23.00 12.76
CA TRP A 104 -5.29 -21.99 11.75
C TRP A 104 -6.01 -22.54 10.51
N THR A 105 -5.70 -23.78 10.11
CA THR A 105 -6.37 -24.46 9.00
C THR A 105 -7.85 -24.68 9.31
N VAL A 106 -8.18 -25.08 10.53
CA VAL A 106 -9.58 -25.22 10.98
C VAL A 106 -10.30 -23.88 10.98
N PHE A 107 -9.66 -22.82 11.52
CA PHE A 107 -10.21 -21.47 11.52
C PHE A 107 -10.48 -20.94 10.10
N CYS A 108 -9.52 -21.12 9.19
CA CYS A 108 -9.65 -20.72 7.80
C CYS A 108 -10.57 -21.61 6.97
N GLY A 109 -11.02 -22.77 7.46
CA GLY A 109 -11.90 -23.67 6.73
C GLY A 109 -11.26 -24.29 5.47
N LYS A 110 -11.93 -25.30 4.89
CA LYS A 110 -11.49 -25.95 3.65
C LYS A 110 -12.05 -25.21 2.42
N GLY A 111 -11.27 -25.18 1.34
CA GLY A 111 -11.74 -24.70 0.03
C GLY A 111 -11.90 -23.19 -0.12
N ARG A 112 -11.40 -22.38 0.83
CA ARG A 112 -11.46 -20.92 0.73
C ARG A 112 -10.40 -20.39 -0.24
N GLN A 113 -10.85 -19.84 -1.38
CA GLN A 113 -9.96 -19.30 -2.41
C GLN A 113 -9.38 -17.94 -1.97
N PRO A 114 -8.06 -17.72 -2.06
CA PRO A 114 -7.47 -16.43 -1.69
C PRO A 114 -7.96 -15.30 -2.61
N LEU A 115 -8.50 -14.22 -2.04
CA LEU A 115 -8.92 -13.03 -2.78
C LEU A 115 -7.73 -12.10 -2.98
N ARG A 116 -7.37 -11.83 -4.23
CA ARG A 116 -6.31 -10.87 -4.58
C ARG A 116 -6.89 -9.46 -4.56
N LEU A 117 -6.48 -8.65 -3.58
CA LEU A 117 -6.85 -7.24 -3.48
C LEU A 117 -5.83 -6.29 -4.14
N THR A 118 -4.78 -6.80 -4.78
CA THR A 118 -3.83 -5.95 -5.50
C THR A 118 -4.25 -5.79 -6.94
N LEU A 119 -4.54 -4.55 -7.33
CA LEU A 119 -4.58 -4.15 -8.73
C LEU A 119 -3.16 -4.05 -9.26
N ASP A 120 -3.02 -4.21 -10.57
CA ASP A 120 -1.83 -3.74 -11.25
C ASP A 120 -1.75 -2.22 -11.07
N PRO A 121 -0.54 -1.64 -10.91
CA PRO A 121 -0.40 -0.21 -10.71
C PRO A 121 -1.09 0.54 -11.84
N GLU A 122 -1.94 1.51 -11.50
CA GLU A 122 -2.53 2.38 -12.51
C GLU A 122 -1.39 3.00 -13.34
N PRO A 123 -1.55 3.06 -14.68
CA PRO A 123 -0.57 3.72 -15.52
C PRO A 123 -0.39 5.17 -15.05
N PHE A 124 0.83 5.66 -15.14
CA PHE A 124 1.17 7.00 -14.67
C PHE A 124 0.23 8.08 -15.26
N ASP A 125 -0.47 8.83 -14.42
CA ASP A 125 -1.40 9.88 -14.86
C ASP A 125 -0.66 11.19 -15.20
N LEU A 126 -0.45 11.42 -16.51
CA LEU A 126 0.12 12.65 -17.04
C LEU A 126 -0.72 13.89 -16.72
N ARG A 127 -2.05 13.77 -16.64
CA ARG A 127 -2.94 14.93 -16.39
C ARG A 127 -2.74 15.45 -14.98
N ARG A 128 -2.74 14.53 -13.99
CA ARG A 128 -2.46 14.87 -12.59
C ARG A 128 -1.06 15.46 -12.42
N THR A 129 -0.07 14.89 -13.08
CA THR A 129 1.31 15.39 -13.04
C THR A 129 1.41 16.80 -13.62
N ARG A 130 0.80 17.06 -14.79
CA ARG A 130 0.75 18.40 -15.40
C ARG A 130 0.03 19.42 -14.49
N ALA A 131 -1.07 19.02 -13.84
CA ALA A 131 -1.78 19.88 -12.91
C ALA A 131 -0.92 20.22 -11.67
N TRP A 132 -0.19 19.25 -11.13
CA TRP A 132 0.77 19.48 -10.05
C TRP A 132 1.90 20.42 -10.48
N ILE A 133 2.50 20.20 -11.64
CA ILE A 133 3.53 21.10 -12.20
C ILE A 133 2.98 22.53 -12.30
N LYS A 134 1.82 22.72 -12.93
CA LYS A 134 1.19 24.03 -13.09
C LYS A 134 0.98 24.75 -11.76
N LYS A 135 0.55 24.02 -10.72
CA LYS A 135 0.19 24.61 -9.43
C LYS A 135 1.38 24.81 -8.50
N GLN A 136 2.35 23.89 -8.49
CA GLN A 136 3.38 23.81 -7.46
C GLN A 136 4.78 24.16 -7.97
N VAL A 137 5.10 23.83 -9.23
CA VAL A 137 6.48 23.92 -9.76
C VAL A 137 6.64 25.13 -10.69
N ALA A 138 5.69 25.34 -11.59
CA ALA A 138 5.78 26.34 -12.65
C ALA A 138 6.03 27.78 -12.16
N PRO A 139 5.40 28.27 -11.06
CA PRO A 139 5.67 29.63 -10.58
C PRO A 139 7.13 29.83 -10.17
N THR A 140 7.66 28.94 -9.33
CA THR A 140 9.04 29.03 -8.84
C THR A 140 10.05 28.82 -9.97
N LEU A 141 9.79 27.86 -10.87
CA LEU A 141 10.64 27.63 -12.03
C LEU A 141 10.69 28.87 -12.94
N LYS A 142 9.56 29.54 -13.17
CA LYS A 142 9.52 30.78 -13.93
C LYS A 142 10.35 31.88 -13.26
N VAL A 143 10.29 32.02 -11.93
CA VAL A 143 11.12 32.99 -11.20
C VAL A 143 12.61 32.71 -11.42
N LEU A 144 13.05 31.46 -11.26
CA LEU A 144 14.45 31.08 -11.45
C LEU A 144 14.94 31.37 -12.87
N LEU A 145 14.15 31.03 -13.89
CA LEU A 145 14.51 31.31 -15.28
C LEU A 145 14.61 32.82 -15.59
N ASN A 146 13.80 33.67 -14.94
CA ASN A 146 13.93 35.12 -15.09
C ASN A 146 15.18 35.66 -14.38
N ILE A 147 15.53 35.10 -13.21
CA ILE A 147 16.76 35.48 -12.49
C ILE A 147 17.99 35.09 -13.31
N ASP A 148 18.02 33.89 -13.88
CA ASP A 148 19.10 33.43 -14.76
C ASP A 148 19.26 34.34 -15.97
N GLY A 149 18.15 34.68 -16.63
CA GLY A 149 18.14 35.61 -17.77
C GLY A 149 18.66 37.00 -17.41
N TYR A 150 18.25 37.54 -16.25
CA TYR A 150 18.79 38.81 -15.75
C TYR A 150 20.30 38.74 -15.46
N ASN A 151 20.77 37.61 -14.94
CA ASN A 151 22.18 37.36 -14.65
C ASN A 151 23.01 36.95 -15.87
N GLY A 152 22.39 36.84 -17.06
CA GLY A 152 23.06 36.41 -18.29
C GLY A 152 23.59 34.98 -18.24
N ASN A 153 22.95 34.08 -17.49
CA ASN A 153 23.34 32.67 -17.42
C ASN A 153 22.13 31.75 -17.67
N ASN A 154 22.38 30.44 -17.71
CA ASN A 154 21.37 29.39 -17.95
C ASN A 154 21.39 28.29 -16.87
N SER A 155 21.73 28.66 -15.63
CA SER A 155 22.05 27.71 -14.56
C SER A 155 20.93 26.71 -14.26
N THR A 156 19.67 27.18 -14.21
CA THR A 156 18.48 26.37 -13.94
C THR A 156 18.23 25.36 -15.06
N MET A 157 18.42 25.76 -16.32
CA MET A 157 18.27 24.86 -17.47
C MET A 157 19.38 23.80 -17.50
N ALA A 158 20.62 24.19 -17.15
CA ALA A 158 21.73 23.25 -17.04
C ALA A 158 21.48 22.19 -15.96
N ILE A 159 20.88 22.56 -14.81
CA ILE A 159 20.49 21.60 -13.76
C ILE A 159 19.47 20.60 -14.29
N ILE A 160 18.43 21.07 -14.98
CA ILE A 160 17.38 20.18 -15.52
C ILE A 160 17.99 19.20 -16.53
N LYS A 161 18.82 19.70 -17.45
CA LYS A 161 19.51 18.90 -18.47
C LYS A 161 20.42 17.82 -17.88
N ASN A 162 21.20 18.16 -16.86
CA ASN A 162 22.18 17.26 -16.27
C ASN A 162 21.58 16.30 -15.22
N THR A 163 20.29 16.40 -14.92
CA THR A 163 19.64 15.53 -13.92
C THR A 163 19.36 14.16 -14.50
N GLU A 164 20.02 13.12 -13.98
CA GLU A 164 19.80 11.75 -14.43
C GLU A 164 18.42 11.20 -14.06
N LEU A 165 17.79 10.52 -15.01
CA LEU A 165 16.53 9.83 -14.81
C LEU A 165 16.73 8.49 -14.09
N LYS A 166 16.11 8.34 -12.91
CA LYS A 166 16.09 7.08 -12.16
C LYS A 166 15.20 6.04 -12.86
N GLN A 167 15.36 4.77 -12.51
CA GLN A 167 14.58 3.65 -13.08
C GLN A 167 13.07 3.93 -13.14
N LYS A 168 12.50 4.47 -12.05
CA LYS A 168 11.07 4.83 -12.00
C LYS A 168 10.65 5.87 -13.06
N HIS A 169 11.54 6.81 -13.42
CA HIS A 169 11.28 7.82 -14.44
C HIS A 169 11.34 7.19 -15.84
N GLN A 170 12.27 6.26 -16.07
CA GLN A 170 12.37 5.51 -17.33
C GLN A 170 11.14 4.65 -17.56
N THR A 171 10.65 3.94 -16.54
CA THR A 171 9.40 3.18 -16.62
C THR A 171 8.20 4.07 -16.96
N ILE A 172 8.15 5.30 -16.44
CA ILE A 172 7.11 6.27 -16.81
C ILE A 172 7.24 6.68 -18.28
N LEU A 173 8.46 6.94 -18.76
CA LEU A 173 8.71 7.26 -20.16
C LEU A 173 8.24 6.12 -21.06
N GLU A 174 8.72 4.90 -20.83
CA GLU A 174 8.32 3.70 -21.57
C GLU A 174 6.79 3.55 -21.61
N GLN A 175 6.12 3.64 -20.46
CA GLN A 175 4.66 3.53 -20.40
C GLN A 175 3.91 4.58 -21.25
N GLN A 176 4.50 5.74 -21.48
CA GLN A 176 3.88 6.86 -22.19
C GLN A 176 4.39 7.02 -23.63
N THR A 177 5.50 6.38 -24.00
CA THR A 177 6.11 6.48 -25.34
C THR A 177 6.05 5.18 -26.13
N LEU A 178 5.77 4.03 -25.50
CA LEU A 178 5.59 2.76 -26.20
C LEU A 178 4.40 2.83 -27.17
N GLY A 179 4.71 2.85 -28.47
CA GLY A 179 3.79 3.08 -29.58
C GLY A 179 4.35 4.05 -30.65
N ILE A 180 5.41 4.79 -30.32
CA ILE A 180 6.13 5.68 -31.24
C ILE A 180 7.48 5.01 -31.52
N SER A 181 7.61 4.31 -32.66
CA SER A 181 8.84 3.62 -33.09
C SER A 181 10.01 4.56 -33.47
N GLU A 182 9.90 5.85 -33.20
CA GLU A 182 10.99 6.82 -33.29
C GLU A 182 10.91 7.72 -32.05
N VAL A 183 11.76 7.45 -31.05
CA VAL A 183 12.04 8.44 -30.01
C VAL A 183 12.82 9.55 -30.68
N GLY A 184 12.10 10.52 -31.25
CA GLY A 184 12.66 11.75 -31.75
C GLY A 184 13.19 12.58 -30.58
N GLY A 185 14.50 12.45 -30.33
CA GLY A 185 15.38 13.36 -29.62
C GLY A 185 15.03 13.69 -28.17
N ASP A 186 15.98 13.52 -27.25
CA ASP A 186 15.92 14.25 -25.99
C ASP A 186 15.70 15.75 -26.31
N TYR A 187 14.72 16.38 -25.67
CA TYR A 187 14.44 17.81 -25.82
C TYR A 187 15.70 18.65 -25.58
N PHE A 188 16.64 18.14 -24.78
CA PHE A 188 17.92 18.77 -24.47
C PHE A 188 19.09 18.35 -25.37
N GLU A 189 18.92 17.36 -26.26
CA GLU A 189 19.93 16.96 -27.26
C GLU A 189 19.86 17.84 -28.52
N ASN A 190 18.68 18.37 -28.87
CA ASN A 190 18.48 19.15 -30.10
C ASN A 190 18.88 20.64 -30.04
N ASP A 191 19.44 21.12 -28.92
CA ASP A 191 19.79 22.54 -28.69
C ASP A 191 21.27 22.85 -28.99
N GLN A 192 21.91 22.06 -29.86
CA GLN A 192 23.26 22.31 -30.38
C GLN A 192 23.17 23.10 -31.70
N GLY A 193 23.00 24.43 -31.59
CA GLY A 193 23.46 25.39 -32.60
C GLY A 193 22.44 25.93 -33.61
N THR A 194 22.11 27.21 -33.45
CA THR A 194 22.20 28.18 -34.55
C THR A 194 23.04 29.35 -34.06
N GLU A 195 24.06 29.69 -34.86
CA GLU A 195 25.08 30.73 -34.68
C GLU A 195 24.54 32.11 -34.27
#